data_AF-Q2H2T7-F1
#
_entry.id   AF-Q2H2T7-F1
#
_cell.length_a   1.000
_cell.length_b   1.000
_cell.length_c   1.000
_cell.angle_alpha   90.00
_cell.angle_beta   90.00
_cell.angle_gamma   90.00
#
_symmetry.space_group_name_H-M   'P 1'
#
loop_
_entity.id
_entity.type
_entity.pdbx_description
1 polymer ?
#
loop_
_entity_poly.entity_id
_entity_poly.type
_entity_poly.pdbx_seq_one_letter_code
_entity_poly.pdbx_strand_id
1 'polypeptide(L)'
;MGQQPPPSASGTVRLASQHERLLLELLPFQDIRQFHDWLNGVYVRGSWNEFVRDFHAAHPLAPEPDKTAAVQKARDAIHARGAQYLMHNPDKDAWTAEDHHVRFLVAVVSDNMLNGLWSDRDWKKNGLAVCGAVFEVLVFLKATATASEDCADPAAADPPRYEA
;
A
#
# COMPACT_ATOMS: atom_id res chain seq x y z
N MET A 1 -22.82 29.50 -21.33
CA MET A 1 -23.07 28.11 -20.91
C MET A 1 -21.87 27.67 -20.11
N GLY A 2 -22.05 27.39 -18.81
CA GLY A 2 -20.94 27.07 -17.89
C GLY A 2 -20.37 25.69 -18.18
N GLN A 3 -19.05 25.59 -18.28
CA GLN A 3 -18.36 24.32 -18.35
C GLN A 3 -18.54 23.59 -17.02
N GLN A 4 -19.16 22.42 -17.06
CA GLN A 4 -19.26 21.51 -15.94
C GLN A 4 -17.92 20.76 -15.84
N PRO A 5 -17.19 20.81 -14.71
CA PRO A 5 -15.98 20.04 -14.54
C PRO A 5 -16.30 18.53 -14.55
N PRO A 6 -15.38 17.66 -15.01
CA PRO A 6 -15.63 16.23 -15.11
C PRO A 6 -15.95 15.65 -13.72
N PRO A 7 -16.99 14.80 -13.59
CA PRO A 7 -17.46 14.31 -12.30
C PRO A 7 -16.52 13.28 -11.60
N SER A 8 -15.44 12.83 -12.26
CA SER A 8 -14.66 11.68 -11.79
C SER A 8 -13.51 12.03 -10.83
N ALA A 9 -12.81 13.14 -11.04
CA ALA A 9 -11.63 13.48 -10.23
C ALA A 9 -11.98 13.86 -8.78
N SER A 10 -13.12 14.54 -8.57
CA SER A 10 -13.56 14.97 -7.23
C SER A 10 -14.06 13.80 -6.36
N GLY A 11 -14.53 12.71 -6.96
CA GLY A 11 -14.97 11.52 -6.25
C GLY A 11 -13.80 10.74 -5.65
N THR A 12 -12.75 10.51 -6.45
CA THR A 12 -11.55 9.77 -6.03
C THR A 12 -10.77 10.50 -4.93
N VAL A 13 -10.61 11.82 -5.04
CA VAL A 13 -9.93 12.64 -4.01
C VAL A 13 -10.68 12.60 -2.68
N ARG A 14 -12.02 12.68 -2.71
CA ARG A 14 -12.84 12.61 -1.48
C ARG A 14 -12.81 11.22 -0.85
N LEU A 15 -12.81 10.16 -1.65
CA LEU A 15 -12.70 8.79 -1.16
C LEU A 15 -11.32 8.54 -0.51
N ALA A 16 -10.25 9.06 -1.11
CA ALA A 16 -8.90 9.00 -0.54
C ALA A 16 -8.82 9.71 0.83
N SER A 17 -9.38 10.92 0.97
CA SER A 17 -9.41 11.63 2.27
C SER A 17 -10.25 10.90 3.33
N GLN A 18 -11.32 10.21 2.94
CA GLN A 18 -12.10 9.38 3.87
C GLN A 18 -11.33 8.13 4.31
N HIS A 19 -10.66 7.44 3.38
CA HIS A 19 -9.80 6.30 3.70
C HIS A 19 -8.64 6.69 4.63
N GLU A 20 -8.01 7.84 4.36
CA GLU A 20 -6.93 8.38 5.20
C GLU A 20 -7.37 8.61 6.65
N ARG A 21 -8.58 9.16 6.85
CA ARG A 21 -9.13 9.33 8.20
C ARG A 21 -9.35 7.99 8.90
N LEU A 22 -9.87 6.98 8.20
CA LEU A 22 -10.04 5.64 8.76
C LEU A 22 -8.71 4.98 9.11
N LEU A 23 -7.67 5.17 8.29
CA LEU A 23 -6.32 4.66 8.57
C LEU A 23 -5.72 5.29 9.82
N LEU A 24 -5.94 6.58 10.06
CA LEU A 24 -5.53 7.26 11.30
C LEU A 24 -6.23 6.70 12.55
N GLU A 25 -7.43 6.15 12.42
CA GLU A 25 -8.13 5.49 13.53
C GLU A 25 -7.59 4.08 13.82
N LEU A 26 -6.92 3.45 12.85
CA LEU A 26 -6.38 2.09 12.95
C LEU A 26 -4.91 2.04 13.39
N LEU A 27 -4.15 3.10 13.14
CA LEU A 27 -2.70 3.17 13.34
C LEU A 27 -2.37 4.07 14.54
N PRO A 28 -1.25 3.82 15.25
CA PRO A 28 -0.91 4.54 16.48
C PRO A 28 -0.33 5.95 16.22
N PHE A 29 -0.87 6.69 15.26
CA PHE A 29 -0.43 8.05 14.93
C PHE A 29 -1.27 9.09 15.65
N GLN A 30 -0.62 10.14 16.16
CA GLN A 30 -1.33 11.23 16.84
C GLN A 30 -1.90 12.26 15.87
N ASP A 31 -1.30 12.39 14.69
CA ASP A 31 -1.71 13.33 13.67
C ASP A 31 -1.40 12.81 12.26
N ILE A 32 -2.00 13.47 11.27
CA ILE A 32 -1.88 13.15 9.85
C ILE A 32 -0.46 13.30 9.30
N ARG A 33 0.35 14.21 9.85
CA ARG A 33 1.71 14.44 9.35
C ARG A 33 2.60 13.25 9.68
N GLN A 34 2.51 12.72 10.90
CA GLN A 34 3.22 11.51 11.30
C GLN A 34 2.85 10.31 10.41
N PHE A 35 1.57 10.18 10.06
CA PHE A 35 1.12 9.14 9.13
C PHE A 35 1.73 9.33 7.74
N HIS A 36 1.73 10.56 7.19
CA HIS A 36 2.33 10.83 5.88
C HIS A 36 3.85 10.64 5.86
N ASP A 37 4.54 11.05 6.91
CA ASP A 37 5.98 10.84 7.07
C ASP A 37 6.31 9.34 7.12
N TRP A 38 5.51 8.57 7.86
CA TRP A 38 5.62 7.11 7.90
C TRP A 38 5.32 6.45 6.55
N LEU A 39 4.24 6.87 5.88
CA LEU A 39 3.80 6.36 4.58
C LEU A 39 4.85 6.62 3.49
N ASN A 40 5.53 7.77 3.55
CA ASN A 40 6.62 8.13 2.64
C ASN A 40 8.00 7.63 3.13
N GLY A 41 8.06 7.02 4.31
CA GLY A 41 9.26 6.45 4.89
C GLY A 41 9.74 5.19 4.18
N VAL A 42 11.00 4.82 4.43
CA VAL A 42 11.69 3.73 3.72
C VAL A 42 11.01 2.37 3.87
N TYR A 43 10.39 2.08 5.01
CA TYR A 43 9.77 0.77 5.26
C TYR A 43 8.49 0.56 4.44
N VAL A 44 7.68 1.61 4.30
CA VAL A 44 6.44 1.54 3.52
C VAL A 44 6.73 1.76 2.05
N ARG A 45 7.51 2.78 1.68
CA ARG A 45 7.87 3.04 0.27
C ARG A 45 8.73 1.94 -0.33
N GLY A 46 9.68 1.39 0.42
CA GLY A 46 10.49 0.26 -0.05
C GLY A 46 9.63 -0.95 -0.37
N SER A 47 8.75 -1.34 0.56
CA SER A 47 7.81 -2.45 0.37
C SER A 47 6.82 -2.18 -0.76
N TRP A 48 6.34 -0.94 -0.91
CA TRP A 48 5.46 -0.53 -2.00
C TRP A 48 6.16 -0.63 -3.35
N ASN A 49 7.40 -0.15 -3.46
CA ASN A 49 8.16 -0.22 -4.69
C ASN A 49 8.46 -1.68 -5.09
N GLU A 50 8.76 -2.55 -4.11
CA GLU A 50 8.88 -4.00 -4.33
C GLU A 50 7.56 -4.58 -4.86
N PHE A 51 6.43 -4.26 -4.22
CA PHE A 51 5.11 -4.71 -4.64
C PHE A 51 4.73 -4.24 -6.06
N VAL A 52 5.06 -2.99 -6.39
CA VAL A 52 4.80 -2.43 -7.72
C VAL A 52 5.63 -3.12 -8.79
N ARG A 53 6.94 -3.22 -8.56
CA ARG A 53 7.88 -3.84 -9.50
C ARG A 53 7.52 -5.30 -9.78
N ASP A 54 7.20 -6.05 -8.72
CA ASP A 54 7.06 -7.51 -8.82
C ASP A 54 5.63 -7.96 -9.15
N PHE A 55 4.63 -7.10 -8.96
CA PHE A 55 3.22 -7.48 -9.17
C PHE A 55 2.36 -6.39 -9.81
N HIS A 56 2.22 -5.22 -9.18
CA HIS A 56 1.20 -4.23 -9.57
C HIS A 56 1.41 -3.66 -10.98
N ALA A 57 2.65 -3.40 -11.40
CA ALA A 57 2.93 -2.84 -12.71
C ALA A 57 2.50 -3.77 -13.85
N ALA A 58 2.64 -5.09 -13.66
CA ALA A 58 2.20 -6.10 -14.62
C ALA A 58 0.69 -6.40 -14.50
N HIS A 59 0.09 -6.20 -13.33
CA HIS A 59 -1.30 -6.55 -13.04
C HIS A 59 -2.07 -5.43 -12.32
N PRO A 60 -2.19 -4.22 -12.91
CA PRO A 60 -2.77 -3.05 -12.23
C PRO A 60 -4.26 -3.22 -11.90
N LEU A 61 -4.96 -4.11 -12.63
CA LEU A 61 -6.38 -4.41 -12.45
C LEU A 61 -6.63 -5.78 -11.80
N ALA A 62 -5.61 -6.41 -11.21
CA ALA A 62 -5.81 -7.66 -10.51
C ALA A 62 -6.81 -7.48 -9.36
N PRO A 63 -7.76 -8.43 -9.19
CA PRO A 63 -8.67 -8.38 -8.06
C PRO A 63 -7.91 -8.45 -6.74
N GLU A 64 -8.40 -7.73 -5.73
CA GLU A 64 -7.87 -7.83 -4.38
C GLU A 64 -8.05 -9.26 -3.85
N PRO A 65 -7.03 -9.84 -3.20
CA PRO A 65 -7.18 -11.13 -2.52
C PRO A 65 -8.16 -10.99 -1.34
N ASP A 66 -8.65 -12.12 -0.84
CA ASP A 66 -9.46 -12.14 0.37
C ASP A 66 -8.65 -11.56 1.55
N LYS A 67 -9.14 -10.44 2.11
CA LYS A 67 -8.46 -9.73 3.19
C LYS A 67 -8.23 -10.62 4.39
N THR A 68 -9.23 -11.42 4.78
CA THR A 68 -9.15 -12.27 5.98
C THR A 68 -8.04 -13.32 5.83
N ALA A 69 -7.99 -13.99 4.68
CA ALA A 69 -6.98 -14.98 4.36
C ALA A 69 -5.58 -14.36 4.31
N ALA A 70 -5.40 -13.24 3.60
CA ALA A 70 -4.11 -12.56 3.49
C ALA A 70 -3.59 -12.06 4.85
N VAL A 71 -4.46 -11.46 5.67
CA VAL A 71 -4.13 -10.98 7.01
C VAL A 71 -3.73 -12.13 7.93
N GLN A 72 -4.48 -13.23 7.91
CA GLN A 72 -4.18 -14.40 8.72
C GLN A 72 -2.85 -15.02 8.32
N LYS A 73 -2.62 -15.21 7.01
CA LYS A 73 -1.37 -15.76 6.47
C LYS A 73 -0.16 -14.88 6.79
N ALA A 74 -0.29 -13.56 6.70
CA ALA A 74 0.77 -12.63 7.09
C ALA A 74 1.09 -12.72 8.58
N ARG A 75 0.07 -12.76 9.44
CA ARG A 75 0.25 -12.91 10.89
C ARG A 75 0.95 -14.22 11.25
N ASP A 76 0.54 -15.31 10.63
CA ASP A 76 1.15 -16.63 10.84
C ASP A 76 2.59 -16.66 10.33
N ALA A 77 2.89 -16.04 9.19
CA ALA A 77 4.24 -15.92 8.65
C ALA A 77 5.18 -15.15 9.59
N ILE A 78 4.73 -14.01 10.15
CA ILE A 78 5.51 -13.25 11.12
C ILE A 78 5.74 -14.08 12.40
N HIS A 79 4.69 -14.73 12.90
CA HIS A 79 4.77 -15.54 14.11
C HIS A 79 5.72 -16.75 13.96
N ALA A 80 5.61 -17.47 12.85
CA ALA A 80 6.42 -18.64 12.54
C ALA A 80 7.85 -18.27 12.09
N ARG A 81 8.16 -16.97 11.93
CA ARG A 81 9.39 -16.48 11.29
C ARG A 81 9.61 -17.14 9.92
N GLY A 82 8.54 -17.25 9.13
CA GLY A 82 8.53 -17.91 7.83
C GLY A 82 9.50 -17.24 6.85
N ALA A 83 10.54 -17.95 6.44
CA ALA A 83 11.60 -17.43 5.58
C ALA A 83 11.08 -16.94 4.22
N GLN A 84 10.01 -17.56 3.69
CA GLN A 84 9.41 -17.22 2.39
C GLN A 84 9.14 -15.71 2.23
N TYR A 85 8.59 -15.06 3.27
CA TYR A 85 8.22 -13.65 3.20
C TYR A 85 9.15 -12.74 3.98
N LEU A 86 10.12 -13.28 4.72
CA LEU A 86 11.07 -12.51 5.53
C LEU A 86 12.46 -12.41 4.91
N MET A 87 12.80 -13.28 3.94
CA MET A 87 14.09 -13.20 3.25
C MET A 87 14.22 -11.89 2.47
N HIS A 88 15.43 -11.35 2.46
CA HIS A 88 15.80 -10.26 1.56
C HIS A 88 15.94 -10.83 0.15
N ASN A 89 15.05 -10.42 -0.77
CA ASN A 89 14.90 -10.96 -2.12
C ASN A 89 14.59 -12.47 -2.17
N PRO A 90 13.38 -12.89 -1.73
CA PRO A 90 12.97 -14.27 -1.88
C PRO A 90 12.78 -14.62 -3.37
N ASP A 91 12.84 -15.91 -3.69
CA ASP A 91 12.37 -16.42 -4.98
C ASP A 91 10.85 -16.29 -5.06
N LYS A 92 10.38 -15.69 -6.16
CA LYS A 92 8.97 -15.31 -6.40
C LYS A 92 8.36 -15.98 -7.62
N ASP A 93 9.07 -16.91 -8.27
CA ASP A 93 8.62 -17.49 -9.55
C ASP A 93 7.26 -18.21 -9.44
N ALA A 94 6.93 -18.73 -8.26
CA ALA A 94 5.67 -19.41 -7.98
C ALA A 94 4.68 -18.58 -7.15
N TRP A 95 4.91 -17.28 -6.97
CA TRP A 95 4.06 -16.45 -6.12
C TRP A 95 2.73 -16.10 -6.78
N THR A 96 1.67 -16.19 -5.99
CA THR A 96 0.34 -15.72 -6.35
C THR A 96 0.16 -14.24 -5.99
N ALA A 97 -0.91 -13.62 -6.48
CA ALA A 97 -1.30 -12.27 -6.06
C ALA A 97 -1.36 -12.15 -4.52
N GLU A 98 -1.95 -13.13 -3.84
CA GLU A 98 -2.00 -13.18 -2.38
C GLU A 98 -0.61 -13.15 -1.74
N ASP A 99 0.37 -13.88 -2.31
CA ASP A 99 1.73 -13.92 -1.78
C ASP A 99 2.44 -12.57 -1.85
N HIS A 100 2.22 -11.79 -2.91
CA HIS A 100 2.75 -10.42 -3.01
C HIS A 100 2.11 -9.49 -1.96
N HIS A 101 0.80 -9.63 -1.68
CA HIS A 101 0.14 -8.85 -0.63
C HIS A 101 0.67 -9.26 0.75
N VAL A 102 0.77 -10.56 1.01
CA VAL A 102 1.34 -11.10 2.26
C VAL A 102 2.77 -10.61 2.46
N ARG A 103 3.61 -10.61 1.42
CA ARG A 103 4.97 -10.08 1.49
C ARG A 103 4.99 -8.61 1.90
N PHE A 104 4.15 -7.77 1.30
CA PHE A 104 4.04 -6.36 1.69
C PHE A 104 3.67 -6.23 3.18
N LEU A 105 2.63 -6.95 3.62
CA LEU A 105 2.19 -6.94 5.02
C LEU A 105 3.31 -7.39 5.97
N VAL A 106 3.97 -8.50 5.68
CA VAL A 106 5.02 -9.09 6.51
C VAL A 106 6.21 -8.15 6.63
N ALA A 107 6.66 -7.55 5.52
CA ALA A 107 7.78 -6.62 5.51
C ALA A 107 7.47 -5.36 6.34
N VAL A 108 6.35 -4.70 6.03
CA VAL A 108 5.97 -3.45 6.71
C VAL A 108 5.77 -3.68 8.20
N VAL A 109 5.07 -4.75 8.61
CA VAL A 109 4.85 -5.01 10.04
C VAL A 109 6.16 -5.35 10.74
N SER A 110 6.99 -6.23 10.18
CA SER A 110 8.24 -6.68 10.81
C SER A 110 9.21 -5.52 11.01
N ASP A 111 9.40 -4.69 9.99
CA ASP A 111 10.29 -3.53 10.06
C ASP A 111 9.79 -2.49 11.06
N ASN A 112 8.48 -2.27 11.15
CA ASN A 112 7.89 -1.32 12.09
C ASN A 112 7.85 -1.83 13.52
N MET A 113 7.83 -3.14 13.75
CA MET A 113 8.09 -3.73 15.06
C MET A 113 9.53 -3.47 15.50
N LEU A 114 10.50 -3.59 14.59
CA LEU A 114 11.92 -3.27 14.88
C LEU A 114 12.16 -1.78 15.12
N ASN A 115 11.44 -0.91 14.40
CA ASN A 115 11.55 0.54 14.52
C ASN A 115 10.69 1.13 15.66
N GLY A 116 9.96 0.30 16.41
CA GLY A 116 9.24 0.71 17.62
C GLY A 116 7.87 1.35 17.40
N LEU A 117 7.28 1.26 16.19
CA LEU A 117 5.92 1.73 15.95
C LEU A 117 4.89 0.88 16.73
N TRP A 118 5.14 -0.43 16.79
CA TRP A 118 4.38 -1.36 17.62
C TRP A 118 5.34 -2.08 18.56
N SER A 119 4.97 -2.16 19.85
CA SER A 119 5.71 -2.98 20.79
C SER A 119 5.42 -4.47 20.58
N ASP A 120 6.30 -5.34 21.07
CA ASP A 120 6.05 -6.79 21.14
C ASP A 120 4.72 -7.13 21.85
N ARG A 121 4.32 -6.30 22.83
CA ARG A 121 3.06 -6.48 23.55
C ARG A 121 1.87 -6.16 22.66
N ASP A 122 1.94 -5.07 21.90
CA ASP A 122 0.89 -4.68 20.96
C ASP A 122 0.71 -5.74 19.89
N TRP A 123 1.83 -6.26 19.35
CA TRP A 123 1.82 -7.35 18.40
C TRP A 123 1.15 -8.61 18.96
N LYS A 124 1.57 -9.08 20.15
CA LYS A 124 1.00 -10.28 20.77
C LYS A 124 -0.50 -10.18 21.02
N LYS A 125 -1.01 -8.99 21.34
CA LYS A 125 -2.43 -8.75 21.62
C LYS A 125 -3.25 -8.52 20.35
N ASN A 126 -2.71 -7.76 19.40
CA ASN A 126 -3.46 -7.16 18.30
C ASN A 126 -2.91 -7.51 16.91
N GLY A 127 -2.05 -8.52 16.77
CA GLY A 127 -1.34 -8.79 15.50
C GLY A 127 -2.24 -8.90 14.26
N LEU A 128 -3.44 -9.49 14.39
CA LEU A 128 -4.42 -9.52 13.29
C LEU A 128 -4.92 -8.12 12.91
N ALA A 129 -5.22 -7.27 13.90
CA ALA A 129 -5.65 -5.90 13.65
C ALA A 129 -4.53 -5.06 13.03
N VAL A 130 -3.27 -5.27 13.47
CA VAL A 130 -2.09 -4.63 12.88
C VAL A 130 -1.93 -5.02 11.41
N CYS A 131 -1.94 -6.32 11.09
CA CYS A 131 -1.88 -6.80 9.71
C CYS A 131 -3.07 -6.28 8.88
N GLY A 132 -4.27 -6.23 9.45
CA GLY A 132 -5.46 -5.67 8.81
C GLY A 132 -5.36 -4.18 8.52
N ALA A 133 -4.76 -3.38 9.41
CA ALA A 133 -4.51 -1.97 9.18
C ALA A 133 -3.49 -1.77 8.05
N VAL A 134 -2.41 -2.55 8.03
CA VAL A 134 -1.40 -2.49 6.94
C VAL A 134 -1.99 -2.94 5.60
N PHE A 135 -2.94 -3.88 5.58
CA PHE A 135 -3.67 -4.23 4.36
C PHE A 135 -4.44 -3.03 3.80
N GLU A 136 -5.14 -2.27 4.66
CA GLU A 136 -5.84 -1.05 4.22
C GLU A 136 -4.86 0.03 3.72
N VAL A 137 -3.66 0.11 4.28
CA VAL A 137 -2.60 0.99 3.75
C VAL A 137 -2.21 0.59 2.32
N LEU A 138 -2.09 -0.72 2.04
CA LEU A 138 -1.81 -1.19 0.69
C LEU A 138 -2.92 -0.82 -0.29
N VAL A 139 -4.18 -1.02 0.09
CA VAL A 139 -5.35 -0.63 -0.73
C VAL A 139 -5.35 0.88 -0.98
N PHE A 140 -5.06 1.69 0.04
CA PHE A 140 -4.93 3.14 -0.10
C PHE A 140 -3.82 3.55 -1.06
N LEU A 141 -2.64 2.91 -0.98
CA LEU A 141 -1.53 3.16 -1.90
C LEU A 141 -1.89 2.83 -3.35
N LYS A 142 -2.59 1.72 -3.59
CA LYS A 142 -3.07 1.35 -4.93
C LYS A 142 -4.05 2.39 -5.48
N ALA A 143 -5.04 2.79 -4.69
CA ALA A 143 -6.04 3.77 -5.10
C ALA A 143 -5.46 5.16 -5.40
N THR A 144 -4.39 5.56 -4.70
CA THR A 144 -3.73 6.85 -4.92
C THR A 144 -2.74 6.84 -6.07
N ALA A 145 -2.16 5.68 -6.39
CA ALA A 145 -1.32 5.50 -7.57
C ALA A 145 -2.13 5.65 -8.86
N THR A 146 -3.28 4.96 -8.97
CA THR A 146 -4.15 5.04 -10.15
C THR A 146 -4.75 6.43 -10.36
N ALA A 147 -5.13 7.11 -9.27
CA ALA A 147 -5.63 8.48 -9.33
C ALA A 147 -4.60 9.48 -9.89
N SER A 148 -3.31 9.19 -9.69
CA SER A 148 -2.22 10.03 -10.20
C SER A 148 -2.00 9.80 -11.70
N GLU A 149 -2.25 8.59 -12.20
CA GLU A 149 -2.16 8.25 -13.62
C GLU A 149 -3.32 8.84 -14.44
N ASP A 150 -4.54 8.83 -13.90
CA ASP A 150 -5.72 9.41 -14.56
C ASP A 150 -5.70 10.96 -14.62
N CYS A 151 -4.90 11.61 -13.77
CA CYS A 151 -4.75 13.06 -13.75
C CYS A 151 -3.54 13.55 -14.57
N ALA A 152 -2.78 12.63 -15.19
CA ALA A 152 -1.73 12.99 -16.12
C ALA A 152 -2.36 13.59 -17.38
N ASP A 153 -2.23 14.91 -17.53
CA ASP A 153 -2.74 15.67 -18.67
C ASP A 153 -2.17 15.07 -19.98
N PRO A 154 -3.02 14.55 -20.89
CA PRO A 154 -2.55 14.03 -22.19
C PRO A 154 -1.93 15.14 -23.06
N ALA A 155 -2.04 16.41 -22.68
CA ALA A 155 -1.39 17.54 -23.36
C ALA A 155 0.11 17.72 -23.02
N ALA A 156 0.67 16.96 -22.08
CA ALA A 156 2.10 17.03 -21.74
C ALA A 156 3.00 16.15 -22.64
N ALA A 157 2.41 15.36 -23.54
CA ALA A 157 3.09 14.36 -24.35
C ALA A 157 3.16 14.72 -25.86
N ASP A 158 3.57 15.95 -26.21
CA ASP A 158 4.42 16.22 -27.39
C ASP A 158 4.74 17.73 -27.47
N PRO A 159 6.01 18.18 -27.39
CA PRO A 159 6.34 19.51 -27.90
C PRO A 159 6.29 19.48 -29.43
N PRO A 160 5.59 20.41 -30.11
CA PRO A 160 5.62 20.45 -31.57
C PRO A 160 7.06 20.65 -32.04
N ARG A 161 7.58 19.65 -32.78
CA ARG A 161 8.80 19.82 -33.58
C ARG A 161 8.54 20.93 -34.57
N TYR A 162 9.12 22.09 -34.35
CA TYR A 162 9.30 23.06 -35.41
C TYR A 162 10.37 22.48 -36.35
N GLU A 163 9.98 22.12 -37.56
CA GLU A 163 10.96 21.92 -38.63
C GLU A 163 11.53 23.29 -39.01
N ALA A 164 12.85 23.31 -39.25
CA ALA A 164 13.68 24.49 -39.46
C ALA A 164 13.41 25.19 -40.80
#